data_AF-A0A2V6F4H9-F1
#
_entry.id   AF-A0A2V6F4H9-F1
#
_cell.length_a   1.000
_cell.length_b   1.000
_cell.length_c   1.000
_cell.angle_alpha   90.00
_cell.angle_beta   90.00
_cell.angle_gamma   90.00
#
_symmetry.space_group_name_H-M   'P 1'
#
loop_
_entity.id
_entity.type
_entity.pdbx_description
1 polymer ?
#
loop_
_entity_poly.entity_id
_entity_poly.type
_entity_poly.pdbx_seq_one_letter_code
_entity_poly.pdbx_strand_id
1 'polypeptide(L)'
;MTVSLNLSVPPVEQRAQYDGTTKNRINRLARLGTTCALDQEQRHLPEFVALYHETMRRVKAEQSYFFDAAYFTELAKSLGPVLKLFVLKTPDGEVISGGLFTLCAGIVQYHLGGTRNTALKLSPMVLIFETVRHWANQNGAHTFHLGGGVGAKSDSLFHFKARFSRQRHKFATWRWIVEPEAYRELSVRKHVWNSERGLTAISASFFPAYRCPVVPVGEQQFFAKKTAAPCAATPR
;
A
#
# COMPACT_ATOMS: atom_id res chain seq x y z
N MET A 1 -5.66 -11.09 -1.51
CA MET A 1 -4.44 -11.79 -1.01
C MET A 1 -3.33 -10.80 -0.74
N THR A 2 -2.38 -11.15 0.13
CA THR A 2 -1.17 -10.35 0.39
C THR A 2 0.11 -11.19 0.28
N VAL A 3 1.26 -10.53 0.26
CA VAL A 3 2.60 -11.12 0.12
C VAL A 3 3.47 -10.72 1.31
N SER A 4 4.30 -11.65 1.79
CA SER A 4 5.36 -11.36 2.75
C SER A 4 6.65 -12.10 2.40
N LEU A 5 7.76 -11.69 2.98
CA LEU A 5 9.00 -12.47 3.04
C LEU A 5 9.14 -13.04 4.46
N ASN A 6 9.54 -14.31 4.54
CA ASN A 6 9.99 -14.92 5.79
C ASN A 6 11.43 -14.45 6.06
N LEU A 7 11.65 -13.72 7.15
CA LEU A 7 12.98 -13.21 7.53
C LEU A 7 13.70 -14.11 8.53
N SER A 8 13.07 -15.20 8.98
CA SER A 8 13.69 -16.18 9.89
C SER A 8 14.63 -17.16 9.19
N VAL A 9 14.60 -17.22 7.84
CA VAL A 9 15.56 -18.02 7.05
C VAL A 9 16.83 -17.21 6.73
N PRO A 10 17.97 -17.84 6.42
CA PRO A 10 19.20 -17.12 6.09
C PRO A 10 19.05 -16.10 4.94
N PRO A 11 19.77 -14.95 4.94
CA PRO A 11 19.64 -13.91 3.92
C PRO A 11 19.76 -14.38 2.46
N VAL A 12 20.62 -15.39 2.21
CA VAL A 12 20.76 -16.03 0.89
C VAL A 12 19.46 -16.69 0.44
N GLU A 13 18.79 -17.42 1.34
CA GLU A 13 17.51 -18.07 1.03
C GLU A 13 16.38 -17.06 0.84
N GLN A 14 16.37 -15.98 1.63
CA GLN A 14 15.41 -14.89 1.44
C GLN A 14 15.53 -14.30 0.03
N ARG A 15 16.76 -13.96 -0.38
CA ARG A 15 17.06 -13.38 -1.70
C ARG A 15 16.84 -14.38 -2.84
N ALA A 16 17.03 -15.68 -2.61
CA ALA A 16 16.79 -16.72 -3.60
C ALA A 16 15.35 -16.71 -4.12
N GLN A 17 14.38 -16.31 -3.29
CA GLN A 17 12.96 -16.22 -3.64
C GLN A 17 12.62 -15.14 -4.68
N TYR A 18 13.52 -14.18 -4.93
CA TYR A 18 13.26 -13.14 -5.91
C TYR A 18 13.29 -13.70 -7.33
N ASP A 19 12.47 -13.15 -8.21
CA ASP A 19 12.60 -13.44 -9.64
C ASP A 19 13.92 -12.87 -10.23
N GLY A 20 14.34 -13.41 -11.37
CA GLY A 20 15.58 -12.99 -12.04
C GLY A 20 15.56 -11.51 -12.44
N THR A 21 14.39 -10.99 -12.86
CA THR A 21 14.21 -9.58 -13.24
C THR A 21 14.48 -8.64 -12.07
N THR A 22 13.99 -8.96 -10.87
CA THR A 22 14.16 -8.18 -9.65
C THR A 22 15.62 -8.20 -9.22
N LYS A 23 16.27 -9.38 -9.23
CA LYS A 23 17.72 -9.50 -8.95
C LYS A 23 18.54 -8.64 -9.91
N ASN A 24 18.25 -8.69 -11.22
CA ASN A 24 18.95 -7.90 -12.24
C ASN A 24 18.77 -6.39 -12.04
N ARG A 25 17.56 -5.94 -11.68
CA ARG A 25 17.29 -4.51 -11.41
C ARG A 25 18.02 -4.02 -10.17
N ILE A 26 18.05 -4.81 -9.10
CA ILE A 26 18.83 -4.50 -7.88
C ILE A 26 20.31 -4.33 -8.24
N ASN A 27 20.89 -5.30 -8.97
CA ASN A 27 22.30 -5.25 -9.37
C ASN A 27 22.59 -4.08 -10.34
N ARG A 28 21.63 -3.68 -11.18
CA ARG A 28 21.76 -2.49 -12.04
C ARG A 28 21.81 -1.21 -11.21
N LEU A 29 20.90 -1.04 -10.24
CA LEU A 29 20.88 0.13 -9.36
C LEU A 29 22.17 0.26 -8.55
N ALA A 30 22.70 -0.86 -8.05
CA ALA A 30 23.99 -0.90 -7.36
C ALA A 30 25.15 -0.43 -8.27
N ARG A 31 25.20 -0.92 -9.52
CA ARG A 31 26.22 -0.49 -10.51
C ARG A 31 26.12 0.98 -10.92
N LEU A 32 24.93 1.57 -10.83
CA LEU A 32 24.72 3.00 -11.06
C LEU A 32 25.16 3.87 -9.87
N GLY A 33 25.69 3.29 -8.80
CA GLY A 33 26.15 4.01 -7.61
C GLY A 33 25.01 4.56 -6.74
N THR A 34 23.78 4.13 -6.96
CA THR A 34 22.67 4.55 -6.08
C THR A 34 22.84 3.98 -4.68
N THR A 35 22.48 4.77 -3.68
CA THR A 35 22.56 4.39 -2.27
C THR A 35 21.16 4.37 -1.67
N CYS A 36 20.88 3.39 -0.81
CA CYS A 36 19.62 3.34 -0.09
C CYS A 36 19.88 3.06 1.39
N ALA A 37 19.27 3.87 2.26
CA ALA A 37 19.50 3.80 3.70
C ALA A 37 18.25 4.16 4.49
N LEU A 38 18.24 3.74 5.75
CA LEU A 38 17.29 4.22 6.76
C LEU A 38 17.61 5.68 7.08
N ASP A 39 16.63 6.55 6.91
CA ASP A 39 16.68 7.92 7.37
C ASP A 39 16.27 7.98 8.85
N GLN A 40 17.25 7.81 9.73
CA GLN A 40 17.04 7.69 11.17
C GLN A 40 16.34 8.91 11.78
N GLU A 41 16.68 10.09 11.27
CA GLU A 41 16.14 11.37 11.74
C GLU A 41 14.98 11.88 10.88
N GLN A 42 14.57 11.11 9.87
CA GLN A 42 13.50 11.44 8.94
C GLN A 42 13.67 12.81 8.25
N ARG A 43 14.92 13.23 8.00
CA ARG A 43 15.23 14.53 7.38
C ARG A 43 14.63 14.68 5.99
N HIS A 44 14.42 13.57 5.28
CA HIS A 44 13.91 13.53 3.91
C HIS A 44 12.40 13.24 3.85
N LEU A 45 11.68 13.41 4.96
CA LEU A 45 10.22 13.25 4.97
C LEU A 45 9.54 14.20 3.96
N PRO A 46 9.91 15.50 3.85
CA PRO A 46 9.34 16.39 2.84
C PRO A 46 9.54 15.89 1.40
N GLU A 47 10.74 15.41 1.07
CA GLU A 47 11.05 14.85 -0.25
C GLU A 47 10.24 13.58 -0.52
N PHE A 48 10.06 12.73 0.49
CA PHE A 48 9.18 11.57 0.42
C PHE A 48 7.72 11.96 0.15
N VAL A 49 7.20 12.99 0.82
CA VAL A 49 5.83 13.48 0.58
C VAL A 49 5.67 13.94 -0.88
N ALA A 50 6.65 14.65 -1.42
CA ALA A 50 6.65 15.03 -2.83
C ALA A 50 6.66 13.80 -3.77
N LEU A 51 7.49 12.78 -3.49
CA LEU A 51 7.54 11.52 -4.25
C LEU A 51 6.20 10.77 -4.20
N TYR A 52 5.55 10.76 -3.04
CA TYR A 52 4.28 10.11 -2.81
C TYR A 52 3.19 10.77 -3.66
N HIS A 53 3.04 12.09 -3.57
CA HIS A 53 2.06 12.83 -4.37
C HIS A 53 2.30 12.70 -5.88
N GLU A 54 3.55 12.75 -6.31
CA GLU A 54 3.90 12.50 -7.71
C GLU A 54 3.46 11.11 -8.17
N THR A 55 3.62 10.11 -7.30
CA THR A 55 3.16 8.75 -7.55
C THR A 55 1.63 8.67 -7.62
N MET A 56 0.91 9.28 -6.68
CA MET A 56 -0.55 9.31 -6.66
C MET A 56 -1.13 9.98 -7.92
N ARG A 57 -0.54 11.10 -8.36
CA ARG A 57 -0.90 11.76 -9.63
C ARG A 57 -0.68 10.83 -10.82
N ARG A 58 0.50 10.21 -10.93
CA ARG A 58 0.86 9.30 -12.03
C ARG A 58 -0.10 8.13 -12.16
N VAL A 59 -0.45 7.49 -11.04
CA VAL A 59 -1.33 6.31 -11.04
C VAL A 59 -2.81 6.67 -11.06
N LYS A 60 -3.15 7.97 -11.12
CA LYS A 60 -4.52 8.49 -11.06
C LYS A 60 -5.29 7.92 -9.85
N ALA A 61 -4.65 7.95 -8.68
CA ALA A 61 -5.24 7.45 -7.44
C ALA A 61 -6.53 8.21 -7.10
N GLU A 62 -7.42 7.57 -6.32
CA GLU A 62 -8.59 8.27 -5.78
C GLU A 62 -8.18 9.39 -4.83
N GLN A 63 -9.02 10.42 -4.70
CA GLN A 63 -8.75 11.59 -3.85
C GLN A 63 -8.45 11.21 -2.39
N SER A 64 -9.01 10.10 -1.90
CA SER A 64 -8.77 9.55 -0.57
C SER A 64 -7.32 9.14 -0.30
N TYR A 65 -6.49 8.96 -1.34
CA TYR A 65 -5.06 8.69 -1.23
C TYR A 65 -4.20 9.96 -1.29
N PHE A 66 -4.78 11.14 -1.48
CA PHE A 66 -4.02 12.40 -1.46
C PHE A 66 -3.94 12.96 -0.04
N PHE A 67 -3.20 12.27 0.83
CA PHE A 67 -2.89 12.74 2.18
C PHE A 67 -2.09 14.04 2.15
N ASP A 68 -2.43 15.01 3.01
CA ASP A 68 -1.70 16.27 3.10
C ASP A 68 -0.38 16.14 3.89
N ALA A 69 0.42 17.20 3.92
CA ALA A 69 1.67 17.22 4.66
C ALA A 69 1.49 17.06 6.18
N ALA A 70 0.35 17.52 6.72
CA ALA A 70 0.03 17.39 8.14
C ALA A 70 -0.17 15.93 8.53
N TYR A 71 -0.84 15.13 7.68
CA TYR A 71 -0.98 13.68 7.87
C TYR A 71 0.39 12.99 8.04
N PHE A 72 1.36 13.28 7.18
CA PHE A 72 2.69 12.64 7.27
C PHE A 72 3.45 13.07 8.52
N THR A 73 3.34 14.34 8.90
CA THR A 73 3.97 14.89 10.11
C THR A 73 3.38 14.23 11.37
N GLU A 74 2.04 14.15 11.44
CA GLU A 74 1.35 13.50 12.56
C GLU A 74 1.59 11.98 12.59
N LEU A 75 1.67 11.32 11.44
CA LEU A 75 2.02 9.90 11.34
C LEU A 75 3.42 9.64 11.90
N ALA A 76 4.41 10.45 11.48
CA ALA A 76 5.79 10.37 11.97
C ALA A 76 5.88 10.61 13.48
N LYS A 77 5.20 11.64 13.98
CA LYS A 77 5.15 11.98 15.39
C LYS A 77 4.47 10.89 16.23
N SER A 78 3.33 10.39 15.78
CA SER A 78 2.51 9.42 16.53
C SER A 78 3.14 8.04 16.59
N LEU A 79 3.79 7.60 15.50
CA LEU A 79 4.45 6.30 15.47
C LEU A 79 5.89 6.35 15.98
N GLY A 80 6.54 7.52 15.94
CA GLY A 80 7.89 7.75 16.42
C GLY A 80 8.86 6.67 15.93
N PRO A 81 9.51 5.90 16.83
CA PRO A 81 10.48 4.88 16.46
C PRO A 81 9.88 3.69 15.70
N VAL A 82 8.56 3.48 15.73
CA VAL A 82 7.90 2.40 14.97
C VAL A 82 7.95 2.70 13.46
N LEU A 83 7.87 3.97 13.07
CA LEU A 83 7.93 4.38 11.66
C LEU A 83 9.39 4.42 11.19
N LYS A 84 9.63 3.85 10.00
CA LYS A 84 10.92 3.80 9.33
C LYS A 84 10.79 4.40 7.94
N LEU A 85 11.53 5.47 7.69
CA LEU A 85 11.66 6.06 6.36
C LEU A 85 12.94 5.53 5.71
N PHE A 86 12.81 4.88 4.56
CA PHE A 86 13.94 4.55 3.71
C PHE A 86 13.93 5.42 2.47
N VAL A 87 15.07 5.97 2.12
CA VAL A 87 15.25 6.78 0.90
C VAL A 87 16.33 6.18 0.03
N LEU A 88 16.15 6.30 -1.28
CA LEU A 88 17.12 5.91 -2.29
C LEU A 88 17.58 7.16 -3.03
N LYS A 89 18.89 7.36 -3.03
CA LYS A 89 19.58 8.50 -3.62
C LYS A 89 20.46 8.09 -4.79
N THR A 90 20.58 8.99 -5.76
CA THR A 90 21.58 8.92 -6.83
C THR A 90 22.96 9.39 -6.33
N PRO A 91 24.05 9.16 -7.09
CA PRO A 91 25.40 9.60 -6.69
C PRO A 91 25.56 11.11 -6.44
N ASP A 92 24.76 11.92 -7.12
CA ASP A 92 24.68 13.38 -6.95
C ASP A 92 23.79 13.82 -5.77
N GLY A 93 23.23 12.87 -5.02
CA GLY A 93 22.48 13.12 -3.79
C GLY A 93 20.97 13.30 -3.95
N GLU A 94 20.44 13.26 -5.17
CA GLU A 94 19.00 13.40 -5.44
C GLU A 94 18.21 12.22 -4.86
N VAL A 95 17.17 12.48 -4.07
CA VAL A 95 16.24 11.46 -3.59
C VAL A 95 15.25 11.08 -4.71
N ILE A 96 15.46 9.92 -5.31
CA ILE A 96 14.66 9.46 -6.46
C ILE A 96 13.53 8.49 -6.08
N SER A 97 13.56 7.91 -4.88
CA SER A 97 12.51 7.03 -4.36
C SER A 97 12.57 6.94 -2.85
N GLY A 98 11.45 6.60 -2.22
CA GLY A 98 11.38 6.39 -0.79
C GLY A 98 10.19 5.54 -0.39
N GLY A 99 10.24 4.98 0.81
CA GLY A 99 9.17 4.17 1.38
C GLY A 99 9.05 4.36 2.89
N LEU A 100 7.81 4.41 3.35
CA LEU A 100 7.45 4.32 4.76
C LEU A 100 7.11 2.88 5.12
N PHE A 101 7.73 2.42 6.19
CA PHE A 101 7.57 1.10 6.76
C PHE A 101 7.29 1.23 8.26
N THR A 102 6.59 0.28 8.84
CA THR A 102 6.49 0.16 10.30
C THR A 102 7.17 -1.11 10.76
N LEU A 103 7.79 -1.09 11.94
CA LEU A 103 8.29 -2.29 12.62
C LEU A 103 7.57 -2.44 13.96
N CYS A 104 6.74 -3.46 14.10
CA CYS A 104 6.03 -3.78 15.34
C CYS A 104 6.02 -5.29 15.56
N ALA A 105 6.37 -5.73 16.77
CA ALA A 105 6.38 -7.14 17.16
C ALA A 105 7.06 -8.08 16.14
N GLY A 106 8.22 -7.68 15.62
CA GLY A 106 8.98 -8.47 14.64
C GLY A 106 8.43 -8.47 13.21
N ILE A 107 7.38 -7.71 12.93
CA ILE A 107 6.78 -7.55 11.60
C ILE A 107 7.14 -6.17 11.04
N VAL A 108 7.87 -6.17 9.93
CA VAL A 108 8.02 -4.99 9.07
C VAL A 108 6.86 -4.95 8.09
N GLN A 109 6.10 -3.86 8.07
CA GLN A 109 4.98 -3.67 7.15
C GLN A 109 5.29 -2.54 6.17
N TYR A 110 5.20 -2.80 4.87
CA TYR A 110 5.22 -1.76 3.86
C TYR A 110 3.91 -0.96 3.91
N HIS A 111 4.02 0.35 4.14
CA HIS A 111 2.86 1.23 4.28
C HIS A 111 2.66 2.08 3.02
N LEU A 112 3.59 2.99 2.72
CA LEU A 112 3.50 3.91 1.56
C LEU A 112 4.83 3.97 0.82
N GLY A 113 4.81 4.27 -0.47
CA GLY A 113 6.01 4.46 -1.26
C GLY A 113 5.82 5.44 -2.40
N GLY A 114 6.93 6.01 -2.85
CA GLY A 114 6.96 6.97 -3.95
C GLY A 114 8.24 6.85 -4.77
N THR A 115 8.12 7.21 -6.04
CA THR A 115 9.23 7.19 -7.02
C THR A 115 9.09 8.37 -7.95
N ARG A 116 10.18 9.12 -8.18
CA ARG A 116 10.27 10.17 -9.20
C ARG A 116 9.91 9.60 -10.56
N ASN A 117 9.17 10.36 -11.36
CA ASN A 117 8.79 10.00 -12.72
C ASN A 117 10.02 9.75 -13.61
N THR A 118 11.05 10.58 -13.46
CA THR A 118 12.33 10.48 -14.17
C THR A 118 13.06 9.16 -13.89
N ALA A 119 12.89 8.60 -12.70
CA ALA A 119 13.57 7.37 -12.27
C ALA A 119 12.74 6.09 -12.49
N LEU A 120 11.52 6.14 -13.04
CA LEU A 120 10.65 4.96 -13.15
C LEU A 120 11.26 3.81 -13.95
N LYS A 121 12.00 4.14 -15.02
CA LYS A 121 12.69 3.15 -15.86
C LYS A 121 13.79 2.39 -15.09
N LEU A 122 14.23 2.90 -13.94
CA LEU A 122 15.19 2.24 -13.05
C LEU A 122 14.51 1.29 -12.07
N SER A 123 13.19 1.44 -11.84
CA SER A 123 12.41 0.66 -10.88
C SER A 123 13.01 0.68 -9.45
N PRO A 124 13.36 1.86 -8.89
CA PRO A 124 14.20 2.00 -7.68
C PRO A 124 13.65 1.33 -6.42
N MET A 125 12.33 1.20 -6.30
CA MET A 125 11.68 0.53 -5.15
C MET A 125 12.19 -0.90 -4.90
N VAL A 126 12.73 -1.59 -5.92
CA VAL A 126 13.32 -2.93 -5.73
C VAL A 126 14.55 -2.92 -4.82
N LEU A 127 15.37 -1.85 -4.89
CA LEU A 127 16.53 -1.70 -4.02
C LEU A 127 16.10 -1.27 -2.63
N ILE A 128 15.07 -0.41 -2.50
CA ILE A 128 14.50 -0.07 -1.19
C ILE A 128 14.02 -1.33 -0.46
N PHE A 129 13.25 -2.21 -1.13
CA PHE A 129 12.79 -3.45 -0.50
C PHE A 129 13.95 -4.39 -0.12
N GLU A 130 15.01 -4.44 -0.94
CA GLU A 130 16.20 -5.22 -0.59
C GLU A 130 16.93 -4.66 0.63
N THR A 131 17.11 -3.34 0.69
CA THR A 131 17.72 -2.66 1.84
C THR A 131 16.89 -2.87 3.11
N VAL A 132 15.56 -2.71 3.02
CA VAL A 132 14.64 -2.93 4.15
C VAL A 132 14.70 -4.37 4.62
N ARG A 133 14.71 -5.35 3.71
CA ARG A 133 14.83 -6.78 4.06
C ARG A 133 16.10 -7.04 4.87
N HIS A 134 17.24 -6.56 4.39
CA HIS A 134 18.52 -6.73 5.08
C HIS A 134 18.52 -6.06 6.46
N TRP A 135 18.10 -4.80 6.53
CA TRP A 135 17.98 -4.07 7.79
C TRP A 135 17.04 -4.79 8.77
N ALA A 136 15.89 -5.25 8.32
CA ALA A 136 14.90 -5.93 9.14
C ALA A 136 15.44 -7.24 9.73
N ASN A 137 16.14 -8.04 8.92
CA ASN A 137 16.78 -9.27 9.37
C ASN A 137 17.88 -8.99 10.42
N GLN A 138 18.69 -7.94 10.23
CA GLN A 138 19.69 -7.51 11.23
C GLN A 138 19.07 -7.01 12.53
N ASN A 139 17.83 -6.53 12.49
CA ASN A 139 17.08 -6.03 13.65
C ASN A 139 16.12 -7.08 14.23
N GLY A 140 16.31 -8.36 13.92
CA GLY A 140 15.56 -9.47 14.53
C GLY A 140 14.09 -9.58 14.09
N ALA A 141 13.69 -8.90 13.01
CA ALA A 141 12.35 -9.08 12.46
C ALA A 141 12.21 -10.47 11.83
N HIS A 142 11.05 -11.11 12.01
CA HIS A 142 10.73 -12.41 11.44
C HIS A 142 9.91 -12.32 10.15
N THR A 143 9.28 -11.17 9.87
CA THR A 143 8.42 -11.01 8.69
C THR A 143 8.55 -9.64 8.07
N PHE A 144 8.66 -9.60 6.75
CA PHE A 144 8.49 -8.38 5.96
C PHE A 144 7.26 -8.50 5.09
N HIS A 145 6.15 -7.89 5.51
CA HIS A 145 4.86 -7.96 4.84
C HIS A 145 4.70 -6.79 3.86
N LEU A 146 4.56 -7.11 2.58
CA LEU A 146 4.46 -6.13 1.48
C LEU A 146 3.01 -5.68 1.22
N GLY A 147 2.03 -6.33 1.84
CA GLY A 147 0.62 -6.10 1.57
C GLY A 147 0.14 -6.74 0.27
N GLY A 148 -1.00 -6.29 -0.22
CA GLY A 148 -1.64 -6.78 -1.46
C GLY A 148 -1.69 -5.72 -2.57
N GLY A 149 -2.48 -6.01 -3.60
CA GLY A 149 -2.92 -4.99 -4.57
C GLY A 149 -4.03 -4.11 -4.00
N VAL A 150 -4.47 -3.13 -4.79
CA VAL A 150 -5.53 -2.18 -4.42
C VAL A 150 -6.82 -2.96 -4.13
N GLY A 151 -7.39 -2.78 -2.95
CA GLY A 151 -8.58 -3.55 -2.53
C GLY A 151 -8.36 -5.06 -2.50
N ALA A 152 -7.12 -5.52 -2.26
CA ALA A 152 -6.70 -6.92 -2.27
C ALA A 152 -6.83 -7.65 -3.63
N LYS A 153 -6.94 -6.88 -4.73
CA LYS A 153 -6.97 -7.39 -6.12
C LYS A 153 -5.60 -7.93 -6.57
N SER A 154 -5.62 -8.79 -7.59
CA SER A 154 -4.41 -9.24 -8.29
C SER A 154 -4.08 -8.25 -9.42
N ASP A 155 -3.66 -7.04 -9.05
CA ASP A 155 -3.28 -5.98 -9.98
C ASP A 155 -1.76 -5.90 -10.18
N SER A 156 -1.30 -4.90 -10.95
CA SER A 156 0.12 -4.67 -11.21
C SER A 156 0.94 -4.43 -9.92
N LEU A 157 0.33 -3.83 -8.89
CA LEU A 157 0.96 -3.61 -7.59
C LEU A 157 1.13 -4.93 -6.82
N PHE A 158 0.12 -5.79 -6.83
CA PHE A 158 0.23 -7.15 -6.31
C PHE A 158 1.31 -7.94 -7.05
N HIS A 159 1.30 -7.92 -8.39
CA HIS A 159 2.29 -8.63 -9.20
C HIS A 159 3.71 -8.12 -8.96
N PHE A 160 3.90 -6.81 -8.74
CA PHE A 160 5.20 -6.26 -8.33
C PHE A 160 5.68 -6.88 -7.02
N LYS A 161 4.85 -6.88 -5.97
CA LYS A 161 5.18 -7.43 -4.64
C LYS A 161 5.39 -8.94 -4.69
N ALA A 162 4.62 -9.64 -5.51
CA ALA A 162 4.69 -11.09 -5.71
C ALA A 162 6.05 -11.58 -6.27
N ARG A 163 6.87 -10.69 -6.84
CA ARG A 163 8.22 -11.01 -7.35
C ARG A 163 9.26 -11.21 -6.26
N PHE A 164 8.98 -10.78 -5.03
CA PHE A 164 9.92 -10.86 -3.90
C PHE A 164 9.75 -12.11 -3.05
N SER A 165 8.61 -12.80 -3.13
CA SER A 165 8.38 -14.03 -2.39
C SER A 165 7.25 -14.84 -3.00
N ARG A 166 7.25 -16.15 -2.72
CA ARG A 166 6.13 -17.06 -2.97
C ARG A 166 5.15 -17.16 -1.81
N GLN A 167 5.46 -16.60 -0.64
CA GLN A 167 4.58 -16.65 0.53
C GLN A 167 3.37 -15.73 0.35
N ARG A 168 2.21 -16.27 0.70
CA ARG A 168 0.91 -15.73 0.32
C ARG A 168 -0.07 -15.86 1.48
N HIS A 169 -0.83 -14.80 1.73
CA HIS A 169 -1.82 -14.79 2.81
C HIS A 169 -3.21 -14.43 2.30
N LYS A 170 -4.22 -15.08 2.87
CA LYS A 170 -5.62 -14.65 2.71
C LYS A 170 -5.82 -13.39 3.55
N PHE A 171 -6.48 -12.40 2.96
CA PHE A 171 -6.86 -11.18 3.64
C PHE A 171 -8.37 -11.15 3.72
N ALA A 172 -8.90 -10.97 4.92
CA ALA A 172 -10.31 -10.84 5.18
C ALA A 172 -10.53 -9.70 6.17
N THR A 173 -11.64 -9.00 6.03
CA THR A 173 -12.11 -8.05 7.03
C THR A 173 -13.33 -8.63 7.71
N TRP A 174 -13.39 -8.48 9.03
CA TRP A 174 -14.60 -8.78 9.79
C TRP A 174 -15.41 -7.49 9.98
N ARG A 175 -16.73 -7.63 9.99
CA ARG A 175 -17.69 -6.52 10.04
C ARG A 175 -18.67 -6.84 11.15
N TRP A 176 -18.83 -5.91 12.08
CA TRP A 176 -19.77 -6.05 13.19
C TRP A 176 -20.67 -4.82 13.28
N ILE A 177 -21.98 -5.08 13.29
CA ILE A 177 -22.99 -4.05 13.53
C ILE A 177 -23.24 -4.05 15.03
N VAL A 178 -22.72 -3.03 15.71
CA VAL A 178 -22.82 -2.90 17.17
C VAL A 178 -24.23 -2.48 17.59
N GLU A 179 -24.85 -1.56 16.85
CA GLU A 179 -26.21 -1.06 17.10
C GLU A 179 -27.11 -1.37 15.89
N PRO A 180 -27.83 -2.50 15.89
CA PRO A 180 -28.63 -2.94 14.75
C PRO A 180 -29.75 -1.98 14.36
N GLU A 181 -30.34 -1.31 15.35
CA GLU A 181 -31.48 -0.40 15.11
C GLU A 181 -31.03 0.88 14.41
N ALA A 182 -29.99 1.54 14.93
CA ALA A 182 -29.39 2.71 14.30
C ALA A 182 -28.84 2.38 12.90
N TYR A 183 -28.22 1.21 12.73
CA TYR A 183 -27.75 0.75 11.40
C TYR A 183 -28.92 0.67 10.40
N ARG A 184 -30.02 0.04 10.81
CA ARG A 184 -31.21 -0.11 9.96
C ARG A 184 -31.82 1.25 9.62
N GLU A 185 -31.97 2.12 10.60
CA GLU A 185 -32.52 3.47 10.42
C GLU A 185 -31.68 4.29 9.42
N LEU A 186 -30.36 4.33 9.61
CA LEU A 186 -29.45 5.04 8.70
C LEU A 186 -29.47 4.46 7.29
N SER A 187 -29.54 3.13 7.16
CA SER A 187 -29.65 2.45 5.87
C SER A 187 -30.95 2.78 5.14
N VAL A 188 -32.09 2.80 5.84
CA VAL A 188 -33.38 3.18 5.26
C VAL A 188 -33.37 4.66 4.85
N ARG A 189 -32.92 5.56 5.74
CA ARG A 189 -32.82 6.99 5.44
C ARG A 189 -31.94 7.27 4.23
N LYS A 190 -30.79 6.61 4.14
CA LYS A 190 -29.89 6.75 2.98
C LYS A 190 -30.55 6.25 1.70
N HIS A 191 -31.28 5.15 1.75
CA HIS A 191 -32.00 4.61 0.60
C HIS A 191 -33.07 5.59 0.09
N VAL A 192 -33.92 6.12 0.98
CA VAL A 192 -34.94 7.12 0.63
C VAL A 192 -34.29 8.37 0.03
N TRP A 193 -33.28 8.93 0.71
CA TRP A 193 -32.57 10.13 0.24
C TRP A 193 -31.94 9.95 -1.15
N ASN A 194 -31.41 8.74 -1.44
CA ASN A 194 -30.85 8.41 -2.74
C ASN A 194 -31.95 8.35 -3.81
N SER A 195 -33.05 7.64 -3.54
CA SER A 195 -34.17 7.48 -4.48
C SER A 195 -34.81 8.81 -4.86
N GLU A 196 -35.02 9.71 -3.90
CA GLU A 196 -35.54 11.07 -4.14
C GLU A 196 -34.67 11.90 -5.09
N ARG A 197 -33.38 11.56 -5.21
CA ARG A 197 -32.40 12.29 -6.04
C ARG A 197 -32.04 11.54 -7.32
N GLY A 198 -32.76 10.46 -7.64
CA GLY A 198 -32.42 9.60 -8.77
C GLY A 198 -31.03 8.99 -8.64
N LEU A 199 -30.59 8.68 -7.41
CA LEU A 199 -29.30 8.08 -7.11
C LEU A 199 -29.46 6.63 -6.67
N THR A 200 -28.45 5.81 -6.94
CA THR A 200 -28.40 4.40 -6.55
C THR A 200 -27.02 4.05 -5.99
N ALA A 201 -26.99 3.13 -5.01
CA ALA A 201 -25.74 2.64 -4.46
C ALA A 201 -24.91 1.91 -5.52
N ILE A 202 -23.59 2.11 -5.50
CA ILE A 202 -22.66 1.46 -6.44
C ILE A 202 -22.48 -0.04 -6.19
N SER A 203 -22.77 -0.50 -4.98
CA SER A 203 -22.61 -1.91 -4.60
C SER A 203 -23.55 -2.26 -3.44
N ALA A 204 -24.28 -3.36 -3.59
CA ALA A 204 -25.13 -3.92 -2.55
C ALA A 204 -24.33 -4.57 -1.40
N SER A 205 -23.05 -4.90 -1.61
CA SER A 205 -22.18 -5.56 -0.62
C SER A 205 -21.24 -4.61 0.12
N PHE A 206 -21.35 -3.30 -0.16
CA PHE A 206 -20.60 -2.26 0.54
C PHE A 206 -20.99 -2.23 2.02
N PHE A 207 -20.00 -2.08 2.90
CA PHE A 207 -20.24 -1.98 4.33
C PHE A 207 -19.47 -0.81 4.94
N PRO A 208 -20.13 0.00 5.79
CA PRO A 208 -21.56 -0.07 6.14
C PRO A 208 -22.45 0.43 4.98
N ALA A 209 -23.62 -0.18 4.79
CA ALA A 209 -24.47 0.08 3.61
C ALA A 209 -24.88 1.56 3.47
N TYR A 210 -25.16 2.24 4.59
CA TYR A 210 -25.53 3.67 4.59
C TYR A 210 -24.38 4.62 4.22
N ARG A 211 -23.14 4.13 4.10
CA ARG A 211 -21.99 4.90 3.58
C ARG A 211 -21.60 4.53 2.16
N CYS A 212 -22.38 3.68 1.48
CA CYS A 212 -22.08 3.30 0.11
C CYS A 212 -22.09 4.54 -0.79
N PRO A 213 -21.05 4.77 -1.61
CA PRO A 213 -21.08 5.78 -2.66
C PRO A 213 -22.26 5.55 -3.62
N VAL A 214 -22.64 6.60 -4.33
CA VAL A 214 -23.85 6.59 -5.17
C VAL A 214 -23.56 7.17 -6.54
N VAL A 215 -24.34 6.75 -7.53
CA VAL A 215 -24.31 7.24 -8.91
C VAL A 215 -25.72 7.54 -9.38
N PRO A 216 -25.91 8.34 -10.43
CA PRO A 216 -27.21 8.50 -11.07
C PRO A 216 -27.79 7.15 -11.53
N VAL A 217 -29.10 7.00 -11.40
CA VAL A 217 -29.83 5.86 -11.95
C VAL A 217 -29.60 5.80 -13.47
N GLY A 218 -29.21 4.62 -13.97
CA GLY A 218 -28.82 4.41 -15.38
C GLY A 218 -27.32 4.29 -15.63
N GLU A 219 -26.45 4.76 -14.73
CA GLU A 219 -24.98 4.68 -14.88
C GLU A 219 -24.31 3.54 -14.09
N GLN A 220 -25.12 2.66 -13.49
CA GLN A 220 -24.69 1.59 -12.57
C GLN A 220 -23.59 0.69 -13.14
N GLN A 221 -23.69 0.30 -14.41
CA GLN A 221 -22.74 -0.63 -15.05
C GLN A 221 -21.35 -0.02 -15.30
N PHE A 222 -21.28 1.31 -15.44
CA PHE A 222 -20.03 2.02 -15.72
C PHE A 222 -19.17 2.14 -14.45
N PHE A 223 -19.80 2.34 -13.28
CA PHE A 223 -19.11 2.55 -12.00
C PHE A 223 -18.94 1.28 -11.16
N ALA A 224 -19.80 0.28 -11.32
CA ALA A 224 -19.61 -1.04 -10.69
C ALA A 224 -18.29 -1.69 -11.15
N LYS A 225 -17.86 -1.48 -12.40
CA LYS A 225 -16.55 -1.96 -12.90
C LYS A 225 -15.35 -1.28 -12.26
N LYS A 226 -15.47 -0.02 -11.80
CA LYS A 226 -14.40 0.69 -11.08
C LYS A 226 -14.34 0.31 -9.60
N THR A 227 -15.48 0.05 -8.97
CA THR A 227 -15.60 -0.13 -7.52
C THR A 227 -15.82 -1.58 -7.06
N ALA A 228 -16.00 -2.53 -7.98
CA ALA A 228 -16.09 -3.95 -7.64
C ALA A 228 -14.80 -4.44 -6.96
N ALA A 229 -14.85 -4.53 -5.64
CA ALA A 229 -14.13 -5.50 -4.86
C ALA A 229 -15.14 -6.60 -4.51
N PRO A 230 -14.97 -7.85 -4.99
CA PRO A 230 -15.79 -8.94 -4.52
C PRO A 230 -15.32 -9.32 -3.12
N CYS A 231 -16.00 -8.78 -2.11
CA CYS A 231 -16.05 -9.42 -0.80
C CYS A 231 -17.04 -10.57 -0.94
N ALA A 232 -16.55 -11.73 -1.37
CA ALA A 232 -17.34 -12.96 -1.36
C ALA A 232 -17.56 -13.37 0.09
N ALA A 233 -18.66 -12.91 0.67
CA ALA A 233 -19.21 -13.51 1.87
C ALA A 233 -19.70 -14.91 1.47
N THR A 234 -19.03 -15.95 1.96
CA THR A 234 -19.60 -17.30 1.98
C THR A 234 -20.45 -17.38 3.25
N PRO A 235 -21.76 -17.67 3.16
CA PRO A 235 -22.55 -17.90 4.35
C PRO A 235 -22.08 -19.22 4.99
N ARG A 236 -21.89 -19.20 6.31
CA ARG A 236 -22.12 -20.36 7.14
C ARG A 236 -23.48 -20.17 7.80
#